data_AF-A0AAN6IJ05-F1
#
_entry.id   AF-A0AAN6IJ05-F1
#
_cell.length_a   1.000
_cell.length_b   1.000
_cell.length_c   1.000
_cell.angle_alpha   90.00
_cell.angle_beta   90.00
_cell.angle_gamma   90.00
#
_symmetry.space_group_name_H-M   'P 1'
#
loop_
_entity.id
_entity.type
_entity.pdbx_description
1 polymer ?
#
loop_
_entity_poly.entity_id
_entity_poly.type
_entity_poly.pdbx_seq_one_letter_code
_entity_poly.pdbx_strand_id
1 'polypeptide(L)'
;GTSLCVIYNALQPVEPLSTTLDESSNLLRQRKDRVYRFVKACKDNRIVREEDLFTISELFKDDTNSFVKVLKTIEAVVDTIEGRGLLDMSRMTEKPSARFAEAQMGPPQDNRERLIKEFVDTERKYVHDLEQLQAYMDELIRKNIISSDSIRYIFANLNSMVDFQRRFLIGVEANASQPPDEQHFGAVFVNMREGFMVYEPYCANYTRAAKLCVAEKESLKALSHMIEPHYELPSMLIKPVQRICRYPLMMDELTKYYDKSSPIL
;
A
#
# COMPACT_ATOMS: atom_id res chain seq x y z
N GLY A 1 -11.27 -15.34 -3.73
CA GLY A 1 -11.61 -16.75 -4.01
C GLY A 1 -12.46 -16.85 -5.26
N THR A 2 -13.78 -16.79 -5.14
CA THR A 2 -14.73 -16.93 -6.26
C THR A 2 -14.44 -16.02 -7.45
N SER A 3 -14.19 -14.73 -7.22
CA SER A 3 -13.88 -13.79 -8.31
C SER A 3 -12.64 -14.18 -9.12
N LEU A 4 -11.62 -14.78 -8.48
CA LEU A 4 -10.43 -15.27 -9.17
C LEU A 4 -10.77 -16.44 -10.10
N CYS A 5 -11.62 -17.36 -9.65
CA CYS A 5 -12.12 -18.44 -10.50
C CYS A 5 -12.93 -17.92 -11.69
N VAL A 6 -13.76 -16.88 -11.49
CA VAL A 6 -14.51 -16.23 -12.57
C VAL A 6 -13.56 -15.62 -13.61
N ILE A 7 -12.56 -14.86 -13.16
CA ILE A 7 -11.55 -14.26 -14.05
C ILE A 7 -10.81 -15.34 -14.83
N TYR A 8 -10.35 -16.40 -14.18
CA TYR A 8 -9.67 -17.50 -14.87
C TYR A 8 -10.56 -18.20 -15.90
N ASN A 9 -11.85 -18.43 -15.58
CA ASN A 9 -12.78 -19.07 -16.49
C ASN A 9 -13.06 -18.25 -17.75
N ALA A 10 -12.78 -16.94 -17.75
CA ALA A 10 -12.85 -16.12 -18.96
C ALA A 10 -11.80 -16.52 -20.01
N LEU A 11 -10.74 -17.26 -19.64
CA LEU A 11 -9.82 -17.90 -20.59
C LEU A 11 -10.43 -19.07 -21.37
N GLN A 12 -11.66 -19.46 -21.02
CA GLN A 12 -12.38 -20.62 -21.56
C GLN A 12 -11.53 -21.91 -21.44
N PRO A 13 -11.08 -22.28 -20.23
CA PRO A 13 -10.33 -23.52 -20.02
C PRO A 13 -11.20 -24.74 -20.32
N VAL A 14 -10.55 -25.86 -20.69
CA VAL A 14 -11.24 -27.14 -20.94
C VAL A 14 -12.07 -27.59 -19.73
N GLU A 15 -11.55 -27.36 -18.52
CA GLU A 15 -12.25 -27.60 -17.26
C GLU A 15 -12.38 -26.28 -16.47
N PRO A 16 -13.56 -25.64 -16.46
CA PRO A 16 -13.80 -24.43 -15.68
C PRO A 16 -13.70 -24.66 -14.17
N LEU A 17 -13.10 -23.70 -13.48
CA LEU A 17 -13.03 -23.68 -12.02
C LEU A 17 -14.43 -23.39 -11.44
N SER A 18 -14.92 -24.24 -10.55
CA SER A 18 -16.24 -24.01 -9.94
C SER A 18 -16.26 -22.70 -9.11
N THR A 19 -17.35 -21.95 -9.22
CA THR A 19 -17.57 -20.62 -8.62
C THR A 19 -18.64 -20.62 -7.52
N THR A 20 -19.38 -21.72 -7.38
CA THR A 20 -20.42 -21.88 -6.37
C THR A 20 -19.83 -22.11 -4.98
N LEU A 21 -20.50 -21.52 -3.98
CA LEU A 21 -20.21 -21.72 -2.56
C LEU A 21 -21.41 -22.44 -1.94
N ASP A 22 -21.14 -23.44 -1.11
CA ASP A 22 -22.15 -24.20 -0.40
C ASP A 22 -22.32 -23.62 1.01
N GLU A 23 -23.51 -23.12 1.36
CA GLU A 23 -23.75 -22.44 2.65
C GLU A 23 -23.62 -23.39 3.86
N SER A 24 -23.74 -24.70 3.63
CA SER A 24 -23.70 -25.75 4.66
C SER A 24 -22.29 -26.05 5.21
N SER A 25 -21.23 -25.57 4.57
CA SER A 25 -19.84 -25.92 4.93
C SER A 25 -18.98 -24.69 5.24
N ASN A 26 -17.83 -24.91 5.89
CA ASN A 26 -16.95 -23.82 6.34
C ASN A 26 -16.54 -22.90 5.17
N LEU A 27 -17.09 -21.69 5.15
CA LEU A 27 -16.93 -20.71 4.09
C LEU A 27 -15.46 -20.30 3.88
N LEU A 28 -14.67 -20.19 4.95
CA LEU A 28 -13.26 -19.84 4.86
C LEU A 28 -12.46 -20.95 4.18
N ARG A 29 -12.74 -22.21 4.51
CA ARG A 29 -12.13 -23.38 3.85
C ARG A 29 -12.45 -23.39 2.36
N GLN A 30 -13.72 -23.17 2.00
CA GLN A 30 -14.14 -23.08 0.59
C GLN A 30 -13.43 -21.93 -0.13
N ARG A 31 -13.33 -20.75 0.48
CA ARG A 31 -12.61 -19.61 -0.09
C ARG A 31 -11.13 -19.94 -0.34
N LYS A 32 -10.45 -20.58 0.62
CA LYS A 32 -9.05 -21.03 0.48
C LYS A 32 -8.88 -22.07 -0.64
N ASP A 33 -9.79 -23.03 -0.71
CA ASP A 33 -9.81 -24.08 -1.73
C ASP A 33 -10.01 -23.52 -3.16
N ARG A 34 -10.84 -22.49 -3.32
CA ARG A 34 -10.97 -21.76 -4.61
C ARG A 34 -9.68 -21.05 -5.01
N VAL A 35 -9.02 -20.41 -4.05
CA VAL A 35 -7.73 -19.73 -4.28
C VAL A 35 -6.67 -20.74 -4.69
N TYR A 36 -6.60 -21.88 -4.00
CA TYR A 36 -5.71 -22.97 -4.36
C TYR A 36 -5.92 -23.42 -5.81
N ARG A 37 -7.18 -23.70 -6.21
CA ARG A 37 -7.48 -24.11 -7.57
C ARG A 37 -7.10 -23.07 -8.61
N PHE A 38 -7.34 -21.79 -8.34
CA PHE A 38 -6.91 -20.69 -9.22
C PHE A 38 -5.39 -20.68 -9.39
N VAL A 39 -4.63 -20.66 -8.29
CA VAL A 39 -3.16 -20.62 -8.34
C VAL A 39 -2.60 -21.86 -9.06
N LYS A 40 -3.14 -23.04 -8.77
CA LYS A 40 -2.77 -24.29 -9.45
C LYS A 40 -3.06 -24.21 -10.95
N ALA A 41 -4.22 -23.71 -11.35
CA ALA A 41 -4.60 -23.61 -12.76
C ALA A 41 -3.70 -22.61 -13.52
N CYS A 42 -3.33 -21.47 -12.90
CA CYS A 42 -2.38 -20.52 -13.47
C CYS A 42 -0.99 -21.15 -13.66
N LYS A 43 -0.53 -21.94 -12.69
CA LYS A 43 0.74 -22.69 -12.77
C LYS A 43 0.71 -23.75 -13.88
N ASP A 44 -0.30 -24.61 -13.87
CA ASP A 44 -0.43 -25.75 -14.79
C ASP A 44 -0.53 -25.28 -16.25
N ASN A 45 -1.17 -24.13 -16.49
CA ASN A 45 -1.33 -23.54 -17.82
C ASN A 45 -0.24 -22.50 -18.17
N ARG A 46 0.80 -22.38 -17.34
CA ARG A 46 1.97 -21.50 -17.55
C ARG A 46 1.60 -20.04 -17.83
N ILE A 47 0.56 -19.53 -17.17
CA ILE A 47 0.17 -18.13 -17.27
C ILE A 47 1.18 -17.25 -16.52
N VAL A 48 1.62 -17.72 -15.35
CA VAL A 48 2.57 -17.03 -14.47
C VAL A 48 3.63 -18.02 -14.01
N ARG A 49 4.88 -17.57 -13.88
CA ARG A 49 5.98 -18.39 -13.37
C ARG A 49 5.76 -18.71 -11.89
N GLU A 50 6.23 -19.87 -11.44
CA GLU A 50 6.00 -20.33 -10.06
C GLU A 50 6.53 -19.36 -8.99
N GLU A 51 7.69 -18.75 -9.24
CA GLU A 51 8.31 -17.73 -8.39
C GLU A 51 7.46 -16.45 -8.21
N ASP A 52 6.68 -16.10 -9.24
CA ASP A 52 5.87 -14.88 -9.30
C ASP A 52 4.44 -15.11 -8.77
N LEU A 53 4.01 -16.36 -8.59
CA LEU A 53 2.68 -16.69 -8.06
C LEU A 53 2.56 -16.36 -6.58
N PHE A 54 1.41 -15.81 -6.20
CA PHE A 54 1.06 -15.64 -4.79
C PHE A 54 0.56 -16.94 -4.17
N THR A 55 0.73 -17.06 -2.87
CA THR A 55 0.26 -18.16 -2.03
C THR A 55 -1.10 -17.84 -1.41
N ILE A 56 -1.82 -18.88 -0.97
CA ILE A 56 -3.09 -18.69 -0.26
C ILE A 56 -2.88 -17.78 0.96
N SER A 57 -1.80 -17.96 1.71
CA SER A 57 -1.49 -17.14 2.89
C SER A 57 -1.29 -15.67 2.53
N GLU A 58 -0.55 -15.37 1.46
CA GLU A 58 -0.34 -14.00 0.97
C GLU A 58 -1.67 -13.31 0.59
N LEU A 59 -2.61 -14.02 -0.04
CA LEU A 59 -3.91 -13.43 -0.40
C LEU A 59 -4.76 -13.03 0.81
N PHE A 60 -4.65 -13.76 1.92
CA PHE A 60 -5.40 -13.46 3.15
C PHE A 60 -4.60 -12.62 4.16
N LYS A 61 -3.38 -12.21 3.79
CA LYS A 61 -2.54 -11.38 4.63
C LYS A 61 -2.90 -9.92 4.41
N ASP A 62 -2.98 -9.16 5.49
CA ASP A 62 -3.26 -7.72 5.45
C ASP A 62 -1.95 -6.94 5.20
N ASP A 63 -1.38 -7.12 4.01
CA ASP A 63 -0.23 -6.35 3.54
C ASP A 63 -0.26 -6.07 2.02
N THR A 64 0.26 -4.91 1.65
CA THR A 64 0.29 -4.33 0.31
C THR A 64 1.24 -5.07 -0.64
N ASN A 65 2.34 -5.65 -0.15
CA ASN A 65 3.29 -6.38 -0.99
C ASN A 65 2.65 -7.66 -1.56
N SER A 66 1.96 -8.41 -0.70
CA SER A 66 1.16 -9.57 -1.06
C SER A 66 0.05 -9.18 -2.04
N PHE A 67 -0.61 -8.04 -1.81
CA PHE A 67 -1.63 -7.51 -2.71
C PHE A 67 -1.06 -7.18 -4.11
N VAL A 68 0.10 -6.53 -4.21
CA VAL A 68 0.77 -6.25 -5.50
C VAL A 68 1.09 -7.54 -6.24
N LYS A 69 1.53 -8.60 -5.54
CA LYS A 69 1.79 -9.91 -6.15
C LYS A 69 0.51 -10.57 -6.70
N VAL A 70 -0.58 -10.46 -5.96
CA VAL A 70 -1.92 -10.89 -6.42
C VAL A 70 -2.34 -10.10 -7.66
N LEU A 71 -2.18 -8.77 -7.64
CA LEU A 71 -2.53 -7.90 -8.76
C LEU A 71 -1.76 -8.25 -10.02
N LYS A 72 -0.42 -8.40 -9.94
CA LYS A 72 0.42 -8.83 -11.06
C LYS A 72 0.00 -10.17 -11.65
N THR A 73 -0.43 -11.11 -10.80
CA THR A 73 -0.94 -12.41 -11.25
C THR A 73 -2.26 -12.24 -12.02
N ILE A 74 -3.15 -11.37 -11.55
CA ILE A 74 -4.42 -11.06 -12.22
C ILE A 74 -4.16 -10.34 -13.55
N GLU A 75 -3.26 -9.35 -13.58
CA GLU A 75 -2.85 -8.64 -14.79
C GLU A 75 -2.35 -9.63 -15.86
N ALA A 76 -1.44 -10.54 -15.50
CA ALA A 76 -0.96 -11.56 -16.45
C ALA A 76 -2.08 -12.49 -16.98
N VAL A 77 -3.08 -12.82 -16.15
CA VAL A 77 -4.27 -13.56 -16.61
C VAL A 77 -5.08 -12.73 -17.59
N VAL A 78 -5.33 -11.44 -17.28
CA VAL A 78 -6.06 -10.51 -18.15
C VAL A 78 -5.34 -10.32 -19.48
N ASP A 79 -4.03 -10.11 -19.48
CA ASP A 79 -3.20 -10.00 -20.68
C ASP A 79 -3.28 -11.27 -21.54
N THR A 80 -3.37 -12.44 -20.90
CA THR A 80 -3.57 -13.72 -21.62
C THR A 80 -4.97 -13.81 -22.25
N ILE A 81 -6.00 -13.29 -21.59
CA ILE A 81 -7.37 -13.23 -22.15
C ILE A 81 -7.38 -12.26 -23.36
N GLU A 82 -6.72 -11.11 -23.24
CA GLU A 82 -6.57 -10.13 -24.32
C GLU A 82 -5.82 -10.72 -25.52
N GLY A 83 -4.68 -11.38 -25.29
CA GLY A 83 -3.91 -12.03 -26.35
C GLY A 83 -4.65 -13.16 -27.08
N ARG A 84 -5.73 -13.70 -26.48
CA ARG A 84 -6.63 -14.68 -27.12
C ARG A 84 -7.82 -14.03 -27.83
N GLY A 85 -7.96 -12.72 -27.78
CA GLY A 85 -9.09 -11.99 -28.36
C GLY A 85 -10.41 -12.21 -27.62
N LEU A 86 -10.36 -12.61 -26.35
CA LEU A 86 -11.53 -12.93 -25.53
C LEU A 86 -12.08 -11.72 -24.75
N LEU A 87 -11.40 -10.56 -24.81
CA LEU A 87 -11.85 -9.29 -24.24
C LEU A 87 -12.39 -8.36 -25.34
N ASP A 88 -13.65 -7.92 -25.20
CA ASP A 88 -14.21 -6.83 -26.01
C ASP A 88 -13.81 -5.49 -25.38
N MET A 89 -12.68 -4.94 -25.84
CA MET A 89 -12.15 -3.65 -25.38
C MET A 89 -12.94 -2.45 -25.89
N SER A 90 -13.90 -2.66 -26.81
CA SER A 90 -14.76 -1.60 -27.37
C SER A 90 -15.63 -0.92 -26.31
N ARG A 91 -15.81 -1.57 -25.16
CA ARG A 91 -16.61 -1.09 -24.02
C ARG A 91 -15.80 -0.34 -22.95
N MET A 92 -14.47 -0.29 -23.05
CA MET A 92 -13.61 0.41 -22.10
C MET A 92 -13.21 1.77 -22.67
N THR A 93 -14.11 2.75 -22.66
CA THR A 93 -13.80 4.11 -23.11
C THR A 93 -13.00 4.92 -22.08
N GLU A 94 -12.89 4.48 -20.83
CA GLU A 94 -12.11 5.21 -19.80
C GLU A 94 -11.42 4.25 -18.82
N LYS A 95 -10.11 4.46 -18.59
CA LYS A 95 -9.35 3.75 -17.54
C LYS A 95 -9.90 4.16 -16.16
N PRO A 96 -10.25 3.22 -15.26
CA PRO A 96 -10.71 3.54 -13.90
C PRO A 96 -9.72 4.39 -13.10
N SER A 97 -8.43 4.26 -13.40
CA SER A 97 -7.34 5.01 -12.77
C SER A 97 -7.47 6.53 -12.91
N ALA A 98 -8.12 7.03 -13.97
CA ALA A 98 -8.34 8.47 -14.15
C ALA A 98 -9.44 9.00 -13.20
N ARG A 99 -10.46 8.18 -12.90
CA ARG A 99 -11.51 8.56 -11.94
C ARG A 99 -10.99 8.69 -10.51
N PHE A 100 -10.00 7.89 -10.09
CA PHE A 100 -9.44 8.00 -8.74
C PHE A 100 -8.38 9.11 -8.60
N ALA A 101 -7.61 9.38 -9.66
CA ALA A 101 -6.62 10.45 -9.64
C ALA A 101 -7.24 11.86 -9.78
N GLU A 102 -8.40 11.97 -10.45
CA GLU A 102 -9.04 13.26 -10.78
C GLU A 102 -10.44 13.44 -10.18
N ALA A 103 -10.91 12.53 -9.30
CA ALA A 103 -12.13 12.78 -8.52
C ALA A 103 -11.92 13.93 -7.52
N GLN A 104 -12.22 15.13 -8.01
CA GLN A 104 -13.01 16.16 -7.34
C GLN A 104 -12.45 16.66 -6.00
N MET A 105 -11.33 17.36 -6.06
CA MET A 105 -11.09 18.48 -5.15
C MET A 105 -10.91 19.71 -6.04
N GLY A 106 -11.99 20.46 -6.26
CA GLY A 106 -11.91 21.78 -6.90
C GLY A 106 -10.98 22.73 -6.11
N PRO A 107 -10.69 23.94 -6.61
CA PRO A 107 -10.02 24.94 -5.80
C PRO A 107 -10.78 25.11 -4.47
N PRO A 108 -10.10 25.04 -3.31
CA PRO A 108 -10.76 25.03 -2.01
C PRO A 108 -11.65 26.25 -1.83
N GLN A 109 -12.94 26.02 -1.55
CA GLN A 109 -13.94 27.07 -1.39
C GLN A 109 -13.96 27.62 0.05
N ASP A 110 -13.48 26.83 1.02
CA ASP A 110 -13.39 27.21 2.43
C ASP A 110 -12.11 26.69 3.10
N ASN A 111 -11.75 27.26 4.25
CA ASN A 111 -10.57 26.93 5.05
C ASN A 111 -10.53 25.44 5.47
N ARG A 112 -11.68 24.81 5.72
CA ARG A 112 -11.78 23.37 6.02
C ARG A 112 -11.30 22.52 4.84
N GLU A 113 -11.72 22.84 3.62
CA GLU A 113 -11.31 22.13 2.41
C GLU A 113 -9.82 22.33 2.12
N ARG A 114 -9.27 23.52 2.42
CA ARG A 114 -7.83 23.79 2.31
C ARG A 114 -7.03 22.88 3.23
N LEU A 115 -7.46 22.77 4.49
CA LEU A 115 -6.82 21.94 5.49
C LEU A 115 -6.86 20.45 5.11
N ILE A 116 -8.01 19.96 4.64
CA ILE A 116 -8.16 18.58 4.17
C ILE A 116 -7.25 18.33 2.96
N LYS A 117 -7.23 19.26 1.99
CA LYS A 117 -6.35 19.16 0.84
C LYS A 117 -4.88 19.10 1.25
N GLU A 118 -4.45 19.98 2.16
CA GLU A 118 -3.10 19.98 2.70
C GLU A 118 -2.77 18.67 3.43
N PHE A 119 -3.72 18.12 4.19
CA PHE A 119 -3.53 16.81 4.81
C PHE A 119 -3.26 15.75 3.75
N VAL A 120 -4.15 15.58 2.77
CA VAL A 120 -4.00 14.58 1.70
C VAL A 120 -2.70 14.78 0.93
N ASP A 121 -2.38 16.00 0.53
CA ASP A 121 -1.17 16.30 -0.26
C ASP A 121 0.12 16.02 0.53
N THR A 122 0.15 16.41 1.82
CA THR A 122 1.31 16.11 2.67
C THR A 122 1.41 14.62 3.01
N GLU A 123 0.29 13.90 3.07
CA GLU A 123 0.25 12.46 3.28
C GLU A 123 0.78 11.71 2.06
N ARG A 124 0.33 12.06 0.85
CA ARG A 124 0.86 11.53 -0.41
C ARG A 124 2.37 11.72 -0.51
N LYS A 125 2.85 12.92 -0.21
CA LYS A 125 4.28 13.22 -0.20
C LYS A 125 5.03 12.35 0.80
N TYR A 126 4.49 12.17 2.00
CA TYR A 126 5.12 11.34 3.02
C TYR A 126 5.19 9.86 2.60
N VAL A 127 4.11 9.29 2.05
CA VAL A 127 4.14 7.92 1.52
C VAL A 127 5.17 7.80 0.40
N HIS A 128 5.19 8.73 -0.55
CA HIS A 128 6.17 8.73 -1.64
C HIS A 128 7.61 8.75 -1.13
N ASP A 129 7.93 9.61 -0.14
CA ASP A 129 9.26 9.67 0.46
C ASP A 129 9.62 8.33 1.15
N LEU A 130 8.67 7.64 1.79
CA LEU A 130 8.90 6.31 2.36
C LEU A 130 9.17 5.24 1.30
N GLU A 131 8.46 5.29 0.18
CA GLU A 131 8.65 4.36 -0.94
C GLU A 131 10.02 4.53 -1.59
N GLN A 132 10.48 5.77 -1.76
CA GLN A 132 11.83 6.06 -2.22
C GLN A 132 12.88 5.50 -1.25
N LEU A 133 12.68 5.67 0.06
CA LEU A 133 13.57 5.11 1.07
C LEU A 133 13.58 3.57 1.06
N GLN A 134 12.42 2.94 0.83
CA GLN A 134 12.30 1.49 0.67
C GLN A 134 13.05 1.00 -0.57
N ALA A 135 12.87 1.66 -1.72
CA ALA A 135 13.58 1.32 -2.96
C ALA A 135 15.11 1.45 -2.80
N TYR A 136 15.57 2.47 -2.07
CA TYR A 136 16.98 2.64 -1.73
C TYR A 136 17.51 1.50 -0.84
N MET A 137 16.77 1.12 0.19
CA MET A 137 17.10 -0.04 1.03
C MET A 137 17.21 -1.32 0.21
N ASP A 138 16.25 -1.59 -0.67
CA ASP A 138 16.24 -2.79 -1.51
C ASP A 138 17.45 -2.83 -2.46
N GLU A 139 17.83 -1.68 -3.02
CA GLU A 139 19.00 -1.57 -3.88
C GLU A 139 20.32 -1.78 -3.11
N LEU A 140 20.43 -1.28 -1.87
CA LEU A 140 21.57 -1.56 -1.00
C LEU A 140 21.72 -3.05 -0.71
N ILE A 141 20.61 -3.75 -0.44
CA ILE A 141 20.58 -5.20 -0.23
C ILE A 141 21.00 -5.93 -1.50
N ARG A 142 20.40 -5.58 -2.64
CA ARG A 142 20.63 -6.23 -3.94
C ARG A 142 22.09 -6.13 -4.39
N LYS A 143 22.72 -4.97 -4.18
CA LYS A 143 24.14 -4.73 -4.51
C LYS A 143 25.10 -5.12 -3.40
N ASN A 144 24.60 -5.57 -2.24
CA ASN A 144 25.38 -5.94 -1.07
C ASN A 144 26.39 -4.83 -0.64
N ILE A 145 25.90 -3.57 -0.60
CA ILE A 145 26.76 -2.40 -0.36
C ILE A 145 27.15 -2.26 1.12
N ILE A 146 26.27 -2.65 2.03
CA ILE A 146 26.51 -2.70 3.46
C ILE A 146 26.01 -4.02 4.03
N SER A 147 26.47 -4.37 5.25
CA SER A 147 26.08 -5.62 5.89
C SER A 147 24.57 -5.71 6.15
N SER A 148 24.03 -6.93 6.18
CA SER A 148 22.61 -7.16 6.50
C SER A 148 22.24 -6.63 7.90
N ASP A 149 23.16 -6.67 8.85
CA ASP A 149 22.97 -6.05 10.17
C ASP A 149 22.89 -4.53 10.05
N SER A 150 23.77 -3.90 9.26
CA SER A 150 23.71 -2.46 9.01
C SER A 150 22.39 -2.04 8.37
N ILE A 151 21.89 -2.79 7.38
CA ILE A 151 20.55 -2.59 6.79
C ILE A 151 19.47 -2.65 7.87
N ARG A 152 19.45 -3.73 8.66
CA ARG A 152 18.43 -3.94 9.70
C ARG A 152 18.42 -2.80 10.71
N TYR A 153 19.58 -2.30 11.12
CA TYR A 153 19.67 -1.21 12.10
C TYR A 153 19.48 0.18 11.49
N ILE A 154 19.74 0.40 10.20
CA ILE A 154 19.46 1.69 9.55
C ILE A 154 17.96 1.83 9.27
N PHE A 155 17.33 0.78 8.72
CA PHE A 155 15.95 0.87 8.23
C PHE A 155 14.91 0.26 9.17
N ALA A 156 15.32 -0.42 10.25
CA ALA A 156 14.43 -1.00 11.26
C ALA A 156 13.28 -1.82 10.64
N ASN A 157 12.03 -1.41 10.90
CA ASN A 157 10.80 -1.98 10.38
C ASN A 157 10.20 -1.14 9.24
N LEU A 158 11.02 -0.48 8.41
CA LEU A 158 10.57 0.38 7.31
C LEU A 158 9.53 -0.28 6.40
N ASN A 159 9.67 -1.56 6.07
CA ASN A 159 8.68 -2.27 5.25
C ASN A 159 7.28 -2.25 5.86
N SER A 160 7.18 -2.46 7.17
CA SER A 160 5.91 -2.40 7.90
C SER A 160 5.38 -0.96 7.99
N MET A 161 6.28 0.03 8.12
CA MET A 161 5.94 1.45 8.10
C MET A 161 5.32 1.86 6.76
N VAL A 162 5.98 1.55 5.64
CA VAL A 162 5.52 1.86 4.28
C VAL A 162 4.17 1.20 4.03
N ASP A 163 4.04 -0.07 4.39
CA ASP A 163 2.80 -0.83 4.24
C ASP A 163 1.62 -0.19 4.98
N PHE A 164 1.81 0.11 6.27
CA PHE A 164 0.81 0.79 7.07
C PHE A 164 0.45 2.14 6.46
N GLN A 165 1.46 2.93 6.06
CA GLN A 165 1.22 4.28 5.59
C GLN A 165 0.48 4.33 4.26
N ARG A 166 0.72 3.38 3.35
CA ARG A 166 -0.09 3.20 2.13
C ARG A 166 -1.55 2.95 2.46
N ARG A 167 -1.84 2.03 3.38
CA ARG A 167 -3.21 1.73 3.82
C ARG A 167 -3.87 2.93 4.48
N PHE A 168 -3.12 3.66 5.30
CA PHE A 168 -3.57 4.89 5.93
C PHE A 168 -3.91 5.97 4.90
N LEU A 169 -3.03 6.23 3.93
CA LEU A 169 -3.29 7.17 2.84
C LEU A 169 -4.56 6.83 2.06
N ILE A 170 -4.77 5.54 1.72
CA ILE A 170 -5.98 5.09 1.04
C ILE A 170 -7.23 5.42 1.88
N GLY A 171 -7.19 5.17 3.19
CA GLY A 171 -8.29 5.50 4.09
C GLY A 171 -8.57 7.01 4.16
N VAL A 172 -7.51 7.82 4.20
CA VAL A 172 -7.59 9.29 4.21
C VAL A 172 -8.18 9.82 2.90
N GLU A 173 -7.73 9.33 1.75
CA GLU A 173 -8.23 9.72 0.43
C GLU A 173 -9.68 9.28 0.22
N ALA A 174 -10.02 8.04 0.60
CA ALA A 174 -11.38 7.53 0.53
C ALA A 174 -12.34 8.39 1.36
N ASN A 175 -11.95 8.77 2.57
CA ASN A 175 -12.72 9.68 3.41
C ASN A 175 -12.80 11.09 2.81
N ALA A 176 -11.69 11.65 2.33
CA ALA A 176 -11.67 12.97 1.72
C ALA A 176 -12.53 13.08 0.45
N SER A 177 -12.73 11.97 -0.28
CA SER A 177 -13.61 11.92 -1.45
C SER A 177 -15.11 11.87 -1.14
N GLN A 178 -15.50 11.65 0.13
CA GLN A 178 -16.90 11.66 0.53
C GLN A 178 -17.48 13.08 0.56
N PRO A 179 -18.82 13.24 0.47
CA PRO A 179 -19.49 14.51 0.74
C PRO A 179 -19.05 15.13 2.07
N PRO A 180 -18.96 16.48 2.19
CA PRO A 180 -18.42 17.14 3.39
C PRO A 180 -19.06 16.71 4.72
N ASP A 181 -20.34 16.37 4.71
CA ASP A 181 -21.15 15.89 5.83
C ASP A 181 -20.87 14.42 6.21
N GLU A 182 -20.25 13.64 5.33
CA GLU A 182 -19.86 12.24 5.56
C GLU A 182 -18.36 12.05 5.82
N GLN A 183 -17.59 13.15 5.82
CA GLN A 183 -16.16 13.14 6.07
C GLN A 183 -15.85 13.01 7.56
N HIS A 184 -15.43 11.82 7.98
CA HIS A 184 -15.15 11.49 9.39
C HIS A 184 -13.69 11.07 9.59
N PHE A 185 -12.77 12.03 9.55
CA PHE A 185 -11.33 11.74 9.68
C PHE A 185 -10.97 11.10 11.02
N GLY A 186 -11.63 11.47 12.12
CA GLY A 186 -11.41 10.85 13.43
C GLY A 186 -11.65 9.33 13.41
N ALA A 187 -12.71 8.89 12.73
CA ALA A 187 -13.01 7.47 12.57
C ALA A 187 -11.90 6.73 11.79
N VAL A 188 -11.28 7.36 10.78
CA VAL A 188 -10.13 6.78 10.07
C VAL A 188 -8.97 6.51 11.03
N PHE A 189 -8.62 7.47 11.88
CA PHE A 189 -7.56 7.29 12.89
C PHE A 189 -7.90 6.21 13.91
N VAL A 190 -9.12 6.19 14.44
CA VAL A 190 -9.56 5.18 15.42
C VAL A 190 -9.53 3.78 14.82
N ASN A 191 -10.04 3.61 13.60
CA ASN A 191 -10.08 2.32 12.91
C ASN A 191 -8.66 1.80 12.60
N MET A 192 -7.69 2.70 12.41
CA MET A 192 -6.31 2.34 12.08
C MET A 192 -5.34 2.46 13.25
N ARG A 193 -5.84 2.68 14.48
CA ARG A 193 -5.04 2.93 15.69
C ARG A 193 -3.96 1.88 15.95
N GLU A 194 -4.28 0.60 15.72
CA GLU A 194 -3.35 -0.51 15.98
C GLU A 194 -2.21 -0.51 14.95
N GLY A 195 -2.47 -0.06 13.73
CA GLY A 195 -1.46 0.06 12.69
C GLY A 195 -0.38 1.09 13.03
N PHE A 196 -0.71 2.14 13.80
CA PHE A 196 0.28 3.13 14.26
C PHE A 196 1.34 2.54 15.21
N MET A 197 1.15 1.34 15.75
CA MET A 197 2.16 0.66 16.57
C MET A 197 3.50 0.46 15.84
N VAL A 198 3.52 0.46 14.50
CA VAL A 198 4.77 0.36 13.71
C VAL A 198 5.73 1.54 13.98
N TYR A 199 5.25 2.67 14.50
CA TYR A 199 6.09 3.82 14.83
C TYR A 199 6.97 3.60 16.06
N GLU A 200 6.53 2.81 17.03
CA GLU A 200 7.28 2.59 18.28
C GLU A 200 8.69 2.01 18.04
N PRO A 201 8.84 0.83 17.40
CA PRO A 201 10.17 0.26 17.15
C PRO A 201 11.00 1.10 16.17
N TYR A 202 10.35 1.81 15.24
CA TYR A 202 11.05 2.69 14.30
C TYR A 202 11.68 3.88 15.03
N CYS A 203 10.89 4.60 15.82
CA CYS A 203 11.33 5.76 16.59
C CYS A 203 12.38 5.39 17.64
N ALA A 204 12.20 4.27 18.34
CA ALA A 204 13.17 3.77 19.32
C ALA A 204 14.55 3.48 18.70
N ASN A 205 14.58 3.05 17.43
CA ASN A 205 15.82 2.75 16.72
C ASN A 205 16.45 3.97 16.01
N TYR A 206 15.73 5.08 15.82
CA TYR A 206 16.17 6.22 15.00
C TYR A 206 17.57 6.74 15.37
N THR A 207 17.87 6.94 16.66
CA THR A 207 19.19 7.44 17.09
C THR A 207 20.33 6.48 16.72
N ARG A 208 20.07 5.17 16.74
CA ARG A 208 21.04 4.16 16.32
C ARG A 208 21.22 4.17 14.81
N ALA A 209 20.12 4.24 14.05
CA ALA A 209 20.14 4.35 12.60
C ALA A 209 20.97 5.56 12.14
N ALA A 210 20.73 6.74 12.73
CA ALA A 210 21.43 7.97 12.39
C ALA A 210 22.96 7.86 12.60
N LYS A 211 23.39 7.25 13.71
CA LYS A 211 24.83 7.00 13.96
C LYS A 211 25.42 6.03 12.94
N LEU A 212 24.68 4.99 12.57
CA LEU A 212 25.17 3.98 11.63
C LEU A 212 25.25 4.53 10.20
N CYS A 213 24.33 5.40 9.78
CA CYS A 213 24.44 6.12 8.51
C CYS A 213 25.73 6.95 8.41
N VAL A 214 26.16 7.58 9.51
CA VAL A 214 27.43 8.31 9.55
C VAL A 214 28.62 7.36 9.44
N ALA A 215 28.58 6.21 10.11
CA ALA A 215 29.65 5.21 10.05
C ALA A 215 29.77 4.54 8.66
N GLU A 216 28.64 4.26 8.01
CA GLU A 216 28.58 3.62 6.68
C GLU A 216 28.65 4.63 5.52
N LYS A 217 28.94 5.91 5.80
CA LYS A 217 28.84 7.02 4.83
C LYS A 217 29.58 6.74 3.53
N GLU A 218 30.81 6.20 3.60
CA GLU A 218 31.62 5.94 2.42
C GLU A 218 31.02 4.84 1.53
N SER A 219 30.48 3.77 2.14
CA SER A 219 29.78 2.70 1.43
C SER A 219 28.51 3.21 0.76
N LEU A 220 27.72 4.02 1.48
CA LEU A 220 26.43 4.55 1.01
C LEU A 220 26.57 5.48 -0.21
N LYS A 221 27.74 6.08 -0.45
CA LYS A 221 28.02 6.90 -1.65
C LYS A 221 27.83 6.15 -2.96
N ALA A 222 27.93 4.82 -2.94
CA ALA A 222 27.70 3.99 -4.13
C ALA A 222 26.28 4.18 -4.72
N LEU A 223 25.31 4.66 -3.93
CA LEU A 223 23.94 4.98 -4.36
C LEU A 223 23.58 6.46 -4.19
N SER A 224 24.56 7.38 -4.19
CA SER A 224 24.30 8.83 -4.10
C SER A 224 23.38 9.40 -5.19
N HIS A 225 23.22 8.68 -6.32
CA HIS A 225 22.31 9.08 -7.40
C HIS A 225 20.83 8.78 -7.08
N MET A 226 20.55 7.91 -6.11
CA MET A 226 19.19 7.61 -5.64
C MET A 226 18.84 8.45 -4.43
N ILE A 227 19.69 8.44 -3.41
CA ILE A 227 19.57 9.24 -2.19
C ILE A 227 20.96 9.68 -1.77
N GLU A 228 21.15 10.98 -1.58
CA GLU A 228 22.42 11.53 -1.12
C GLU A 228 22.62 11.19 0.38
N PRO A 229 23.74 10.52 0.76
CA PRO A 229 23.90 9.98 2.11
C PRO A 229 24.19 11.03 3.19
N HIS A 230 24.67 12.23 2.84
CA HIS A 230 25.08 13.24 3.81
C HIS A 230 23.92 14.07 4.36
N TYR A 231 22.97 14.45 3.51
CA TYR A 231 21.87 15.34 3.85
C TYR A 231 20.51 14.70 3.58
N GLU A 232 20.35 14.05 2.43
CA GLU A 232 19.05 13.54 2.00
C GLU A 232 18.63 12.32 2.82
N LEU A 233 19.50 11.30 2.96
CA LEU A 233 19.20 10.10 3.74
C LEU A 233 18.84 10.42 5.20
N PRO A 234 19.61 11.22 5.97
CA PRO A 234 19.20 11.65 7.30
C PRO A 234 17.86 12.39 7.31
N SER A 235 17.61 13.26 6.32
CA SER A 235 16.36 14.02 6.21
C SER A 235 15.15 13.13 5.91
N MET A 236 15.34 11.99 5.25
CA MET A 236 14.29 11.01 4.99
C MET A 236 14.05 10.12 6.21
N LEU A 237 15.11 9.66 6.88
CA LEU A 237 15.01 8.78 8.05
C LEU A 237 14.28 9.41 9.24
N ILE A 238 14.34 10.74 9.39
CA ILE A 238 13.65 11.47 10.46
C ILE A 238 12.16 11.70 10.17
N LYS A 239 11.70 11.56 8.91
CA LYS A 239 10.31 11.87 8.52
C LYS A 239 9.27 11.11 9.33
N PRO A 240 9.40 9.79 9.62
CA PRO A 240 8.42 9.09 10.46
C PRO A 240 8.31 9.66 11.87
N VAL A 241 9.45 10.00 12.49
CA VAL A 241 9.50 10.61 13.83
C VAL A 241 8.81 11.98 13.82
N GLN A 242 8.96 12.75 12.73
CA GLN A 242 8.28 14.03 12.57
C GLN A 242 6.79 13.85 12.29
N ARG A 243 6.41 12.91 11.40
CA ARG A 243 5.03 12.74 10.93
C ARG A 243 4.11 12.28 12.06
N ILE A 244 4.53 11.34 12.90
CA ILE A 244 3.70 10.87 14.02
C ILE A 244 3.30 12.01 14.97
N CYS A 245 4.18 13.00 15.15
CA CYS A 245 3.92 14.19 15.96
C CYS A 245 3.01 15.22 15.25
N ARG A 246 2.82 15.14 13.93
CA ARG A 246 1.96 16.06 13.17
C ARG A 246 0.49 15.65 13.17
N TYR A 247 0.19 14.35 13.27
CA TYR A 247 -1.20 13.89 13.25
C TYR A 247 -2.08 14.52 14.34
N PRO A 248 -1.66 14.60 15.61
CA PRO A 248 -2.48 15.25 16.65
C PRO A 248 -2.76 16.73 16.33
N LEU A 249 -1.75 17.47 15.88
CA LEU A 249 -1.88 18.91 15.57
C LEU A 249 -2.88 19.16 14.44
N MET A 250 -2.82 18.32 13.41
CA MET A 250 -3.70 18.42 12.26
C MET A 250 -5.13 17.98 12.60
N MET A 251 -5.28 16.97 13.47
CA MET A 251 -6.59 16.59 14.00
C MET A 251 -7.20 17.69 14.86
N ASP A 252 -6.42 18.30 15.75
CA ASP A 252 -6.84 19.45 16.56
C ASP A 252 -7.31 20.62 15.68
N GLU A 253 -6.62 20.86 14.57
CA GLU A 253 -7.04 21.89 13.62
C GLU A 253 -8.33 21.54 12.89
N LEU A 254 -8.49 20.27 12.47
CA LEU A 254 -9.72 19.77 11.85
C LEU A 254 -10.91 19.88 12.82
N THR A 255 -10.73 19.60 14.11
CA THR A 255 -11.82 19.66 15.12
C THR A 255 -12.48 21.04 15.22
N LYS A 256 -11.77 22.13 14.88
CA LYS A 256 -12.29 23.51 14.91
C LYS A 256 -13.45 23.72 13.93
N TYR A 257 -13.55 22.87 12.91
CA TYR A 257 -14.55 22.95 11.86
C TYR A 257 -15.69 21.94 12.04
N TYR A 258 -15.67 21.10 13.09
CA TYR A 258 -16.77 20.20 13.43
C TYR A 258 -17.61 20.81 14.55
N ASP A 259 -18.93 20.65 14.45
CA ASP A 259 -19.83 21.04 15.53
C ASP A 259 -19.56 20.16 16.76
N LYS A 260 -19.31 20.78 17.92
CA LYS A 260 -19.04 20.09 19.20
C LYS A 260 -20.23 19.24 19.68
N SER A 261 -21.40 19.41 19.08
CA SER A 261 -22.61 18.63 19.33
C SER A 261 -22.75 17.40 18.41
N SER A 262 -21.89 17.24 17.40
CA SER A 262 -21.87 16.07 16.54
C SER A 262 -21.09 14.92 17.21
N PRO A 263 -21.65 13.70 17.32
CA PRO A 263 -21.12 12.61 18.15
C PRO A 263 -19.86 11.90 17.58
N ILE A 264 -19.02 12.59 16.80
CA ILE A 264 -18.02 11.96 15.91
C ILE A 264 -16.58 12.41 16.19
N LEU A 265 -16.31 12.80 17.44
CA LEU A 265 -14.95 12.85 17.98
C LEU A 265 -14.64 11.58 18.78
#